data_AF-A0A5E4XY63-F1
#
_entry.id   AF-A0A5E4XY63-F1
#
_cell.length_a   1.000
_cell.length_b   1.000
_cell.length_c   1.000
_cell.angle_alpha   90.00
_cell.angle_beta   90.00
_cell.angle_gamma   90.00
#
_symmetry.space_group_name_H-M   'P 1'
#
loop_
_entity.id
_entity.type
_entity.pdbx_description
1 polymer ?
#
loop_
_entity_poly.entity_id
_entity_poly.type
_entity_poly.pdbx_seq_one_letter_code
_entity_poly.pdbx_strand_id
1 'polypeptide(L)' 'MKKSRYNDEQIVRILREADRDTVPEVTKRHGVSEASIYGLVKALRRDGQR' A
#
# COMPACT_ATOMS: atom_id res chain seq x y z
N MET A 1 5.90 -17.85 -3.06
CA MET A 1 5.92 -16.51 -2.42
C MET A 1 5.18 -16.67 -1.10
N LYS A 2 5.80 -16.39 0.05
CA LYS A 2 5.13 -16.51 1.36
C LYS A 2 3.83 -15.74 1.27
N LYS A 3 2.68 -16.38 1.53
CA LYS A 3 1.34 -15.75 1.50
C LYS A 3 1.47 -14.39 2.18
N SER A 4 1.40 -13.32 1.38
CA SER A 4 1.36 -11.98 1.94
C SER A 4 0.15 -11.95 2.87
N ARG A 5 0.29 -11.35 4.05
CA ARG A 5 -0.78 -11.29 5.05
C ARG A 5 -2.03 -10.57 4.53
N TYR A 6 -1.92 -9.96 3.34
CA TYR A 6 -2.93 -9.22 2.61
C TYR A 6 -3.06 -9.80 1.20
N ASN A 7 -4.29 -9.99 0.73
CA ASN A 7 -4.55 -10.33 -0.67
C ASN A 7 -4.18 -9.15 -1.59
N ASP A 8 -3.83 -9.43 -2.85
CA ASP A 8 -3.53 -8.39 -3.85
C ASP A 8 -4.68 -7.37 -3.98
N GLU A 9 -5.93 -7.83 -3.93
CA GLU A 9 -7.11 -6.94 -3.94
C GLU A 9 -7.20 -6.02 -2.72
N GLN A 10 -6.73 -6.46 -1.55
CA GLN A 10 -6.64 -5.60 -0.37
C GLN A 10 -5.55 -4.55 -0.57
N ILE A 11 -4.40 -4.94 -1.12
CA ILE A 11 -3.30 -4.03 -1.42
C ILE A 11 -3.74 -2.95 -2.42
N VAL A 12 -4.43 -3.33 -3.51
CA VAL A 12 -4.93 -2.37 -4.52
C VAL A 12 -5.96 -1.41 -3.93
N ARG A 13 -6.85 -1.89 -3.05
CA ARG A 13 -7.79 -1.01 -2.33
C ARG A 13 -7.08 -0.01 -1.43
N ILE A 14 -6.13 -0.47 -0.61
CA ILE A 14 -5.34 0.38 0.29
C ILE A 14 -4.57 1.44 -0.50
N LEU A 15 -3.97 1.08 -1.64
CA LEU A 15 -3.23 2.02 -2.50
C LEU A 15 -4.14 3.08 -3.12
N ARG A 16 -5.33 2.70 -3.61
CA ARG A 16 -6.32 3.65 -4.13
C ARG A 16 -6.86 4.60 -3.06
N GLU A 17 -7.04 4.08 -1.85
CA GLU A 17 -7.49 4.90 -0.72
C GLU A 17 -6.39 5.86 -0.27
N ALA A 18 -5.13 5.41 -0.23
CA ALA A 18 -3.97 6.26 0.08
C ALA A 18 -3.63 7.32 -1.00
N ASP A 19 -4.21 7.19 -2.20
CA ASP A 19 -4.15 8.23 -3.25
C ASP A 19 -5.18 9.34 -3.00
N ARG A 20 -6.31 9.02 -2.35
CA ARG A 20 -7.40 9.95 -2.04
C ARG A 20 -7.32 10.57 -0.65
N ASP A 21 -6.89 9.76 0.32
CA ASP A 21 -6.75 10.08 1.74
C ASP A 21 -5.27 10.03 2.16
N THR A 22 -4.97 10.45 3.37
CA THR A 22 -3.59 10.37 3.90
C THR A 22 -3.23 8.94 4.31
N VAL A 23 -2.00 8.51 4.01
CA VAL A 23 -1.42 7.23 4.44
C VAL A 23 -1.69 6.89 5.92
N PRO A 24 -1.53 7.80 6.91
CA PRO A 24 -1.81 7.51 8.31
C PRO A 24 -3.30 7.27 8.66
N GLU A 25 -4.24 7.83 7.90
CA GLU A 25 -5.68 7.57 8.08
C GLU A 25 -6.04 6.17 7.56
N VAL A 26 -5.51 5.83 6.39
CA VAL A 26 -5.74 4.54 5.72
C VAL A 26 -5.12 3.39 6.52
N THR A 27 -3.94 3.58 7.11
CA THR A 27 -3.28 2.55 7.93
C THR A 27 -4.05 2.21 9.18
N LYS A 28 -4.61 3.22 9.85
CA LYS A 28 -5.50 3.03 11.02
C LYS A 28 -6.78 2.28 10.62
N ARG A 29 -7.38 2.62 9.48
CA ARG A 29 -8.64 2.01 9.02
C ARG A 29 -8.49 0.53 8.64
N HIS A 30 -7.36 0.16 8.02
CA HIS A 30 -7.12 -1.21 7.53
C HIS A 30 -6.21 -2.06 8.44
N GLY A 31 -5.72 -1.50 9.54
CA GLY A 31 -4.81 -2.20 10.47
C GLY A 31 -3.47 -2.58 9.84
N VAL A 32 -3.00 -1.80 8.86
CA VAL A 32 -1.76 -2.04 8.12
C VAL A 32 -0.68 -1.04 8.55
N SER A 33 0.60 -1.42 8.48
CA SER A 33 1.69 -0.50 8.82
C SER A 33 1.97 0.50 7.70
N GLU A 34 2.24 1.76 8.05
CA GLU A 34 2.65 2.81 7.10
C GLU A 34 3.85 2.38 6.24
N ALA A 35 4.81 1.69 6.84
CA ALA A 35 5.99 1.15 6.14
C ALA A 35 5.62 0.25 4.96
N SER A 36 4.54 -0.54 5.05
CA SER A 36 4.08 -1.40 3.95
C SER A 36 3.55 -0.58 2.78
N ILE A 37 2.77 0.47 3.05
CA ILE A 37 2.23 1.35 2.01
C ILE A 37 3.37 2.15 1.36
N TYR A 38 4.27 2.74 2.14
CA TYR A 38 5.42 3.46 1.60
C TYR A 38 6.33 2.55 0.76
N GLY A 39 6.50 1.28 1.15
CA GLY A 39 7.23 0.29 0.36
C GLY A 39 6.62 0.06 -1.03
N LEU A 40 5.29 -0.04 -1.10
CA LEU A 40 4.55 -0.22 -2.36
C LEU A 40 4.59 1.04 -3.24
N VAL A 41 4.36 2.23 -2.65
CA VAL A 41 4.48 3.51 -3.36
C VAL A 41 5.89 3.71 -3.91
N LYS A 42 6.91 3.34 -3.13
CA LYS A 42 8.30 3.39 -3.57
C LYS A 42 8.60 2.40 -4.69
N ALA A 43 8.02 1.20 -4.66
CA ALA A 43 8.18 0.21 -5.73
C ALA A 43 7.56 0.71 -7.05
N LEU A 44 6.36 1.29 -7.01
CA LEU A 44 5.69 1.88 -8.18
C LEU A 44 6.51 3.00 -8.82
N ARG A 45 7.12 3.88 -8.00
CA ARG A 45 8.01 4.93 -8.52
C ARG A 45 9.28 4.39 -9.16
N ARG A 46 9.75 3.23 -8.73
CA ARG A 46 10.96 2.59 -9.26
C ARG A 46 10.68 1.92 -10.62
N ASP A 47 9.46 1.42 -10.83
CA ASP A 47 9.04 0.81 -12.09
C ASP A 47 8.85 1.85 -13.21
N GLY A 48 8.40 3.07 -12.88
CA GLY A 48 8.28 4.18 -13.85
C GLY A 48 9.60 4.85 -14.27
N GLN A 49 10.74 4.46 -13.67
CA GLN A 49 12.08 4.94 -14.05
C GLN A 49 12.91 3.89 -14.82
N ARG A 50 12.28 2.79 -15.25
CA ARG A 50 12.94 1.71 -15.99
C ARG A 50 12.50 1.64 -17.44
#